data_AF-A0A367FUS9-F1
#
_entry.id   AF-A0A367FUS9-F1
#
_cell.length_a   1.000
_cell.length_b   1.000
_cell.length_c   1.000
_cell.angle_alpha   90.00
_cell.angle_beta   90.00
_cell.angle_gamma   90.00
#
_symmetry.space_group_name_H-M   'P 1'
#
loop_
_entity.id
_entity.type
_entity.pdbx_description
1 polymer ?
#
loop_
_entity_poly.entity_id
_entity_poly.type
_entity_poly.pdbx_seq_one_letter_code
_entity_poly.pdbx_strand_id
1 'polypeptide(L)'
;MLIIKKENQRDMMIEKHYGFVFVRPNLEMGITALNETSQFLYENCDGRTDEEVCNMLFNNCVDAENLDSQMVMGECMAALKQLKDIGLIKYVEE
;
A
#
# COMPACT_ATOMS: atom_id res chain seq x y z
N MET A 1 4.21 5.45 -18.72
CA MET A 1 4.13 5.87 -17.30
C MET A 1 4.02 4.62 -16.44
N LEU A 2 4.69 4.53 -15.29
CA LEU A 2 4.56 3.35 -14.42
C LEU A 2 3.39 3.52 -13.46
N ILE A 3 2.42 2.61 -13.51
CA ILE A 3 1.28 2.58 -12.60
C ILE A 3 1.30 1.32 -11.76
N ILE A 4 0.68 1.39 -10.59
CA ILE A 4 0.54 0.30 -9.64
C ILE A 4 -0.71 -0.51 -10.02
N LYS A 5 -0.59 -1.84 -10.03
CA LYS A 5 -1.71 -2.78 -10.17
C LYS A 5 -1.70 -3.78 -9.03
N LYS A 6 -2.89 -4.11 -8.51
CA LYS A 6 -3.05 -5.18 -7.50
C LYS A 6 -2.78 -6.56 -8.12
N GLU A 7 -2.05 -7.40 -7.39
CA GLU A 7 -1.77 -8.79 -7.77
C GLU A 7 -2.76 -9.76 -7.11
N ASN A 8 -3.11 -10.84 -7.83
CA ASN A 8 -3.83 -12.03 -7.35
C ASN A 8 -4.94 -11.83 -6.30
N GLN A 9 -6.06 -11.23 -6.70
CA GLN A 9 -7.24 -11.13 -5.83
C GLN A 9 -7.98 -12.47 -5.59
N ARG A 10 -7.67 -13.54 -6.34
CA ARG A 10 -8.46 -14.79 -6.30
C ARG A 10 -8.09 -15.72 -5.14
N ASP A 11 -6.83 -15.74 -4.72
CA ASP A 11 -6.33 -16.57 -3.61
C ASP A 11 -5.97 -15.74 -2.36
N MET A 12 -6.22 -14.44 -2.42
CA MET A 12 -5.90 -13.51 -1.35
C MET A 12 -7.02 -13.49 -0.30
N MET A 13 -6.69 -13.93 0.91
CA MET A 13 -7.55 -13.68 2.07
C MET A 13 -7.18 -12.34 2.68
N ILE A 14 -8.17 -11.46 2.78
CA ILE A 14 -8.08 -10.18 3.49
C ILE A 14 -9.02 -10.26 4.67
N GLU A 15 -8.47 -10.31 5.89
CA GLU A 15 -9.27 -10.22 7.12
C GLU A 15 -8.96 -8.92 7.86
N LYS A 16 -10.01 -8.23 8.31
CA LYS A 16 -9.90 -7.02 9.13
C LYS A 16 -10.20 -7.38 10.59
N HIS A 17 -9.21 -7.25 11.47
CA HIS A 17 -9.38 -7.57 12.89
C HIS A 17 -8.67 -6.54 13.77
N TYR A 18 -9.38 -5.95 14.74
CA TYR A 18 -8.86 -4.93 15.66
C TYR A 18 -8.07 -3.78 15.01
N GLY A 19 -8.45 -3.34 13.80
CA GLY A 19 -7.76 -2.25 13.08
C GLY A 19 -6.56 -2.69 12.24
N PHE A 20 -6.24 -3.98 12.21
CA PHE A 20 -5.20 -4.54 11.34
C PHE A 20 -5.80 -5.26 10.14
N VAL A 21 -5.14 -5.15 8.99
CA VAL A 21 -5.49 -5.90 7.78
C VAL A 21 -4.50 -7.03 7.59
N PHE A 22 -4.99 -8.25 7.71
CA PHE A 22 -4.22 -9.46 7.48
C PHE A 22 -4.36 -9.88 6.03
N VAL A 23 -3.23 -9.99 5.34
CA VAL A 23 -3.20 -10.40 3.94
C VAL A 23 -2.35 -11.66 3.78
N ARG A 24 -2.90 -12.63 3.04
CA ARG A 24 -2.19 -13.84 2.63
C ARG A 24 -2.14 -13.92 1.10
N PRO A 25 -1.01 -13.58 0.45
CA PRO A 25 -0.89 -13.55 -1.02
C PRO A 25 -0.88 -14.95 -1.66
N ASN A 26 -0.40 -15.96 -0.94
CA ASN A 26 -0.34 -17.36 -1.38
C ASN A 26 -0.50 -18.27 -0.16
N LEU A 27 -1.12 -19.45 -0.32
CA LEU A 27 -1.23 -20.49 0.72
C LEU A 27 0.13 -20.95 1.27
N GLU A 28 1.21 -20.81 0.50
CA GLU A 28 2.56 -21.12 0.99
C GLU A 28 3.20 -19.97 1.80
N MET A 29 2.68 -18.75 1.66
CA MET A 29 3.15 -17.59 2.41
C MET A 29 2.38 -17.45 3.72
N GLY A 30 3.09 -16.99 4.76
CA GLY A 30 2.51 -16.64 6.05
C GLY A 30 1.55 -15.44 5.95
N ILE A 31 0.79 -15.23 7.03
CA ILE A 31 -0.10 -14.07 7.15
C ILE A 31 0.75 -12.82 7.43
N THR A 32 0.53 -11.75 6.66
CA THR A 32 1.18 -10.44 6.89
C THR A 32 0.15 -9.44 7.40
N ALA A 33 0.44 -8.75 8.50
CA ALA A 33 -0.38 -7.65 8.99
C ALA A 33 0.08 -6.33 8.37
N LEU A 34 -0.84 -5.59 7.77
CA LEU A 34 -0.61 -4.24 7.26
C LEU A 34 -0.94 -3.22 8.36
N ASN A 35 -0.07 -2.23 8.52
CA ASN A 35 -0.37 -1.02 9.29
C ASN A 35 -1.31 -0.10 8.51
N GLU A 36 -1.83 0.94 9.17
CA GLU A 36 -2.81 1.87 8.59
C GLU A 36 -2.28 2.53 7.28
N THR A 37 -1.01 2.92 7.27
CA THR A 37 -0.33 3.47 6.08
C THR A 37 -0.35 2.48 4.91
N SER A 38 0.13 1.26 5.12
CA SER A 38 0.20 0.24 4.06
C SER A 38 -1.17 -0.21 3.60
N GLN A 39 -2.15 -0.25 4.52
CA GLN A 39 -3.54 -0.51 4.19
C GLN A 39 -4.08 0.59 3.26
N PHE A 40 -3.91 1.86 3.63
CA PHE A 40 -4.38 2.98 2.81
C PHE A 40 -3.79 2.94 1.41
N LEU A 41 -2.47 2.73 1.32
CA LEU A 41 -1.75 2.62 0.05
C LEU A 41 -2.29 1.46 -0.78
N TYR A 42 -2.42 0.27 -0.17
CA TYR A 42 -2.98 -0.89 -0.87
C TYR A 42 -4.40 -0.64 -1.35
N GLU A 43 -5.28 -0.07 -0.53
CA GLU A 43 -6.67 0.20 -0.91
C GLU A 43 -6.78 1.17 -2.10
N ASN A 44 -5.90 2.18 -2.18
CA ASN A 44 -5.99 3.28 -3.15
C ASN A 44 -5.03 3.21 -4.35
N CYS A 45 -4.11 2.25 -4.42
CA CYS A 45 -3.05 2.26 -5.43
C CYS A 45 -3.44 1.82 -6.85
N ASP A 46 -4.52 1.07 -7.03
CA ASP A 46 -4.80 0.40 -8.30
C ASP A 46 -5.05 1.40 -9.45
N GLY A 47 -4.23 1.33 -10.50
CA GLY A 47 -4.28 2.23 -11.65
C GLY A 47 -3.64 3.60 -11.44
N ARG A 48 -2.89 3.81 -10.35
CA ARG A 48 -2.24 5.08 -10.02
C ARG A 48 -0.73 4.98 -9.99
N THR A 49 -0.05 6.10 -10.16
CA THR A 49 1.39 6.25 -9.95
C THR A 49 1.73 6.32 -8.46
N ASP A 50 3.00 6.08 -8.09
CA ASP A 50 3.48 6.25 -6.72
C ASP A 50 3.15 7.65 -6.18
N GLU A 51 3.43 8.68 -6.99
CA GLU A 51 3.23 10.09 -6.62
C GLU A 51 1.77 10.39 -6.29
N GLU A 52 0.82 9.92 -7.11
CA GLU A 52 -0.61 10.13 -6.86
C GLU A 52 -1.06 9.51 -5.55
N VAL A 53 -0.64 8.28 -5.25
CA VAL A 53 -1.05 7.57 -4.04
C VAL A 53 -0.39 8.17 -2.80
N CYS A 54 0.88 8.57 -2.90
CA CYS A 54 1.60 9.25 -1.81
C CYS A 54 0.94 10.60 -1.48
N ASN A 55 0.58 11.37 -2.51
CA ASN A 55 -0.12 12.65 -2.34
C ASN A 55 -1.51 12.47 -1.71
N MET A 56 -2.23 11.41 -2.09
CA MET A 56 -3.51 11.07 -1.45
C MET A 56 -3.33 10.78 0.04
N LEU A 57 -2.31 10.02 0.43
CA LEU A 57 -2.04 9.73 1.83
C LEU A 57 -1.67 11.00 2.60
N PHE A 58 -0.77 11.82 2.05
CA PHE A 58 -0.36 13.09 2.65
C PHE A 58 -1.55 14.03 2.90
N ASN A 59 -2.47 14.13 1.95
CA ASN A 59 -3.67 14.96 2.08
C ASN A 59 -4.70 14.43 3.11
N ASN A 60 -4.62 13.15 3.49
CA ASN A 60 -5.47 12.57 4.53
C ASN A 60 -4.86 12.69 5.94
N CYS A 61 -3.63 13.18 6.07
CA CYS A 61 -3.02 13.41 7.38
C CYS A 61 -3.65 14.64 8.07
N VAL A 62 -4.20 14.44 9.27
CA VAL A 62 -4.93 15.47 10.04
C VAL A 62 -4.05 16.67 10.45
N ASP A 63 -2.72 16.48 10.49
CA ASP A 63 -1.71 17.50 10.85
C ASP A 63 -0.65 17.69 9.75
N ALA A 64 -1.06 17.71 8.47
CA ALA A 64 -0.13 17.87 7.34
C ALA A 64 0.79 19.10 7.44
N GLU A 65 0.38 20.17 8.13
CA GLU A 65 1.18 21.39 8.33
C GLU A 65 2.39 21.20 9.26
N ASN A 66 2.37 20.16 10.12
CA ASN A 66 3.45 19.82 11.04
C ASN A 66 4.24 18.58 10.58
N LEU A 67 3.86 17.97 9.45
CA LEU A 67 4.50 16.78 8.92
C LEU A 67 5.55 17.16 7.86
N ASP A 68 6.75 16.61 8.00
CA ASP A 68 7.75 16.70 6.96
C ASP A 68 7.29 15.86 5.75
N SER A 69 6.87 16.55 4.69
CA SER A 69 6.45 15.93 3.43
C SER A 69 7.48 14.95 2.86
N GLN A 70 8.77 15.20 3.04
CA GLN A 70 9.83 14.30 2.55
C GLN A 70 9.86 13.01 3.38
N MET A 71 9.65 13.11 4.69
CA MET A 71 9.56 11.95 5.56
C MET A 71 8.33 11.10 5.23
N VAL A 72 7.16 11.72 5.06
CA VAL A 72 5.92 11.00 4.69
C VAL A 72 6.08 10.30 3.35
N MET A 73 6.63 10.98 2.34
CA MET A 73 6.92 10.35 1.05
C MET A 73 7.89 9.18 1.19
N GLY A 74 8.94 9.31 2.00
CA GLY A 74 9.89 8.23 2.26
C GLY A 74 9.22 6.99 2.86
N GLU A 75 8.33 7.18 3.85
CA GLU A 75 7.57 6.08 4.46
C GLU A 75 6.57 5.46 3.48
N CYS A 76 5.88 6.27 2.66
CA CYS A 76 4.99 5.78 1.62
C CYS A 76 5.73 4.89 0.61
N MET A 77 6.88 5.35 0.12
CA MET A 77 7.69 4.60 -0.85
C MET A 77 8.23 3.30 -0.24
N ALA A 78 8.63 3.32 1.03
CA ALA A 78 9.05 2.11 1.74
C ALA A 78 7.89 1.11 1.90
N ALA A 79 6.68 1.57 2.19
CA ALA A 79 5.49 0.74 2.31
C ALA A 79 5.07 0.15 0.95
N LEU A 80 5.07 0.95 -0.13
CA LEU A 80 4.79 0.46 -1.50
C LEU A 80 5.81 -0.60 -1.93
N LYS A 81 7.10 -0.39 -1.63
CA LYS A 81 8.13 -1.40 -1.85
C LYS A 81 7.84 -2.69 -1.09
N GLN A 82 7.45 -2.61 0.18
CA GLN A 82 7.09 -3.80 0.96
C GLN A 82 5.90 -4.53 0.33
N LEU A 83 4.83 -3.81 -0.03
CA LEU A 83 3.64 -4.38 -0.70
C LEU A 83 4.00 -5.11 -2.01
N LYS A 84 4.95 -4.56 -2.77
CA LYS A 84 5.50 -5.22 -3.97
C LYS A 84 6.30 -6.48 -3.62
N ASP A 85 7.18 -6.39 -2.62
CA ASP A 85 8.06 -7.49 -2.22
C ASP A 85 7.26 -8.70 -1.68
N ILE A 86 6.10 -8.46 -1.06
CA ILE A 86 5.18 -9.53 -0.62
C ILE A 86 4.17 -9.95 -1.70
N GLY A 87 4.25 -9.39 -2.91
CA GLY A 87 3.42 -9.80 -4.05
C GLY A 87 1.97 -9.33 -4.00
N LEU A 88 1.65 -8.24 -3.28
CA LEU A 88 0.31 -7.64 -3.29
C LEU A 88 0.08 -6.65 -4.43
N ILE A 89 1.16 -6.03 -4.90
CA ILE A 89 1.11 -5.09 -6.01
C ILE A 89 2.25 -5.35 -7.01
N LYS A 90 2.08 -4.87 -8.23
CA LYS A 90 3.11 -4.80 -9.26
C LYS A 90 3.08 -3.45 -9.96
N TYR A 91 4.20 -3.12 -10.58
CA TYR A 91 4.32 -1.96 -11.46
C TYR A 91 4.17 -2.42 -12.91
N VAL A 92 3.33 -1.71 -13.67
CA VAL A 92 3.13 -1.97 -15.10
C VAL A 92 3.32 -0.68 -15.88
N GLU A 93 3.86 -0.79 -17.09
CA GLU A 93 3.96 0.33 -18.02
C GLU A 93 2.62 0.53 -18.73
N GLU A 94 2.13 1.77 -18.72
CA GLU A 94 0.98 2.25 -19.48
C GLU A 94 1.36 3.41 -20.42
#